data_AF-A0A966YRH8-F1
#
_entry.id   AF-A0A966YRH8-F1
#
_cell.length_a   1.000
_cell.length_b   1.000
_cell.length_c   1.000
_cell.angle_alpha   90.00
_cell.angle_beta   90.00
_cell.angle_gamma   90.00
#
_symmetry.space_group_name_H-M   'P 1'
#
loop_
_entity.id
_entity.type
_entity.pdbx_description
1 polymer ?
#
loop_
_entity_poly.entity_id
_entity_poly.type
_entity_poly.pdbx_seq_one_letter_code
_entity_poly.pdbx_strand_id
1 'polypeptide(L)'
;MDKVFVTDQVISAAHLATLVQDNKSGAVVTFSGEVRNHDGGKDVATLTYEIHPSAQEVLASIVSEVSARFAVNDSALVNTVKEKLPIWKHQVFTDGSDQWVNFA
;
A
#
# COMPACT_ATOMS: atom_id res chain seq x y z
N MET A 1 -1.14 19.56 3.64
CA MET A 1 -0.04 18.82 3.01
C MET A 1 -0.54 17.41 2.87
N ASP A 2 -0.76 16.96 1.64
CA ASP A 2 -1.39 15.66 1.38
C ASP A 2 -0.50 14.55 1.94
N LYS A 3 -1.02 13.72 2.85
CA LYS A 3 -0.28 12.65 3.55
C LYS A 3 -0.31 11.33 2.75
N VAL A 4 -0.38 11.45 1.43
CA VAL A 4 -0.66 10.34 0.50
C VAL A 4 0.43 10.28 -0.54
N PHE A 5 1.19 9.18 -0.56
CA PHE A 5 2.39 9.07 -1.40
C PHE A 5 2.56 7.66 -1.96
N VAL A 6 3.04 7.60 -3.20
CA VAL A 6 3.66 6.42 -3.82
C VAL A 6 5.16 6.70 -3.92
N THR A 7 5.99 5.78 -3.43
CA THR A 7 7.44 5.99 -3.31
C THR A 7 8.22 4.70 -3.45
N ASP A 8 9.49 4.81 -3.88
CA ASP A 8 10.50 3.75 -3.88
C ASP A 8 11.36 3.75 -2.60
N GLN A 9 11.12 4.70 -1.69
CA GLN A 9 11.82 4.79 -0.41
C GLN A 9 11.24 3.81 0.62
N VAL A 10 12.05 3.48 1.64
CA VAL A 10 11.60 2.65 2.76
C VAL A 10 10.46 3.33 3.52
N ILE A 11 9.39 2.58 3.76
CA ILE A 11 8.18 3.06 4.43
C ILE A 11 8.20 2.62 5.90
N SER A 12 7.82 3.51 6.81
CA SER A 12 7.63 3.21 8.23
C SER A 12 6.21 3.53 8.66
N ALA A 13 5.43 2.51 9.01
CA ALA A 13 4.07 2.69 9.53
C ALA A 13 4.06 3.54 10.81
N ALA A 14 5.07 3.39 11.67
CA ALA A 14 5.22 4.19 12.89
C ALA A 14 5.44 5.68 12.57
N HIS A 15 6.27 5.99 11.58
CA HIS A 15 6.48 7.37 11.13
C HIS A 15 5.18 7.95 10.55
N LEU A 16 4.49 7.22 9.68
CA LEU A 16 3.22 7.67 9.09
C LEU A 16 2.14 7.91 10.16
N ALA A 17 2.09 7.07 11.19
CA ALA A 17 1.17 7.27 12.32
C ALA A 17 1.36 8.64 13.00
N THR A 18 2.62 9.10 13.16
CA THR A 18 2.88 10.42 13.76
C THR A 18 2.36 11.58 12.91
N LEU A 19 2.24 11.40 11.59
CA LEU A 19 1.74 12.45 10.70
C LEU A 19 0.23 12.64 10.81
N VAL A 20 -0.52 11.64 11.26
CA VAL A 20 -2.00 11.65 11.38
C VAL A 20 -2.51 11.76 12.81
N GLN A 21 -1.60 11.87 13.78
CA GLN A 21 -1.97 12.15 15.16
C GLN A 21 -2.53 13.58 15.29
N ASP A 22 -3.66 13.70 15.99
CA ASP A 22 -4.26 14.98 16.35
C ASP A 22 -4.88 14.86 17.74
N ASN A 23 -4.87 15.95 18.50
CA ASN A 23 -5.46 16.02 19.84
C ASN A 23 -6.98 15.81 19.84
N LYS A 24 -7.64 15.90 18.67
CA LYS A 24 -9.07 15.63 18.50
C LYS A 24 -9.37 14.15 18.24
N SER A 25 -8.35 13.34 17.98
CA SER A 25 -8.49 11.93 17.60
C SER A 25 -8.07 11.03 18.77
N GLY A 26 -9.00 10.17 19.23
CA GLY A 26 -8.74 9.28 20.37
C GLY A 26 -7.91 8.03 20.04
N ALA A 27 -7.68 7.74 18.75
CA ALA A 27 -6.91 6.58 18.31
C ALA A 27 -6.33 6.81 16.91
N VAL A 28 -5.23 6.12 16.61
CA VAL A 28 -4.67 5.93 15.27
C VAL A 28 -4.58 4.44 14.98
N VAL A 29 -5.06 4.02 13.81
CA VAL A 29 -4.99 2.64 13.35
C VAL A 29 -4.07 2.56 12.14
N THR A 30 -3.10 1.65 12.17
CA THR A 30 -2.16 1.41 11.07
C THR A 30 -2.33 0.01 10.50
N PHE A 31 -2.10 -0.14 9.20
CA PHE A 31 -1.94 -1.43 8.54
C PHE A 31 -0.64 -1.42 7.74
N SER A 32 0.12 -2.51 7.80
CA SER A 32 1.30 -2.74 6.96
C SER A 32 1.16 -4.06 6.23
N GLY A 33 1.42 -4.05 4.91
CA GLY A 33 1.47 -5.24 4.08
C GLY A 33 2.91 -5.67 3.85
N GLU A 34 3.39 -6.64 4.61
CA GLU A 34 4.79 -7.11 4.52
C GLU A 34 4.96 -8.21 3.45
N VAL A 35 6.14 -8.23 2.82
CA VAL A 35 6.53 -9.32 1.91
C VAL A 35 6.81 -10.58 2.74
N ARG A 36 6.12 -11.68 2.39
CA ARG A 36 6.37 -12.99 2.98
C ARG A 36 7.45 -13.72 2.19
N ASN A 37 8.20 -14.58 2.87
CA ASN A 37 9.21 -15.45 2.25
C ASN A 37 8.61 -16.69 1.54
N HIS A 38 7.29 -16.81 1.47
CA HIS A 38 6.61 -17.91 0.81
C HIS A 38 5.27 -17.48 0.20
N ASP A 39 4.89 -18.12 -0.90
CA ASP A 39 3.60 -17.94 -1.56
C ASP A 39 3.22 -19.21 -2.36
N GLY A 40 1.96 -19.65 -2.27
CA GLY A 40 1.49 -20.83 -3.01
C GLY A 40 2.24 -22.15 -2.72
N GLY A 41 2.87 -22.27 -1.54
CA GLY A 41 3.68 -23.45 -1.18
C GLY A 41 5.12 -23.43 -1.71
N LYS A 42 5.55 -22.31 -2.30
CA LYS A 42 6.93 -22.09 -2.77
C LYS A 42 7.61 -21.00 -1.95
N ASP A 43 8.94 -21.10 -1.82
CA ASP A 43 9.77 -20.06 -1.22
C ASP A 43 10.00 -18.92 -2.22
N VAL A 44 9.80 -17.68 -1.75
CA VAL A 44 9.99 -16.45 -2.54
C VAL A 44 11.37 -15.88 -2.23
N ALA A 45 12.20 -15.71 -3.26
CA ALA A 45 13.54 -15.14 -3.15
C ALA A 45 13.51 -13.61 -3.19
N THR A 46 12.77 -13.04 -4.13
CA THR A 46 12.64 -11.58 -4.31
C THR A 46 11.24 -11.20 -4.78
N LEU A 47 10.86 -9.96 -4.49
CA LEU A 47 9.62 -9.36 -4.98
C LEU A 47 9.91 -7.92 -5.44
N THR A 48 9.51 -7.59 -6.65
CA THR A 48 9.65 -6.27 -7.26
C THR A 48 8.26 -5.68 -7.47
N TYR A 49 8.12 -4.38 -7.21
CA TYR A 49 6.91 -3.62 -7.53
C TYR A 49 7.14 -2.80 -8.79
N GLU A 50 6.21 -2.87 -9.73
CA GLU A 50 6.11 -1.93 -10.84
C GLU A 50 4.93 -0.99 -10.64
N ILE A 51 5.14 0.29 -10.95
CA ILE A 51 4.23 1.37 -10.59
C ILE A 51 3.91 2.17 -11.85
N HIS A 52 2.63 2.25 -12.22
CA HIS A 52 2.20 3.13 -13.30
C HIS A 52 2.30 4.61 -12.87
N PRO A 53 2.66 5.56 -13.77
CA PRO A 53 2.76 6.98 -13.44
C PRO A 53 1.50 7.60 -12.81
N SER A 54 0.32 7.06 -13.10
CA SER A 54 -0.95 7.52 -12.50
C SER A 54 -1.23 6.98 -11.10
N ALA A 55 -0.39 6.10 -10.54
CA ALA A 55 -0.65 5.47 -9.25
C ALA A 55 -0.84 6.49 -8.11
N GLN A 56 -0.08 7.58 -8.13
CA GLN A 56 -0.19 8.68 -7.15
C GLN A 56 -1.58 9.34 -7.18
N GLU A 57 -2.08 9.65 -8.38
CA GLU A 57 -3.39 10.29 -8.57
C GLU A 57 -4.54 9.35 -8.18
N VAL A 58 -4.41 8.08 -8.55
CA VAL A 58 -5.38 7.04 -8.19
C VAL A 58 -5.42 6.85 -6.67
N LEU A 59 -4.26 6.78 -6.00
CA LEU A 59 -4.19 6.66 -4.55
C LEU A 59 -4.84 7.87 -3.85
N ALA A 60 -4.56 9.09 -4.33
CA ALA A 60 -5.17 10.30 -3.80
C ALA A 60 -6.70 10.31 -3.95
N SER A 61 -7.21 9.90 -5.11
CA SER A 61 -8.65 9.77 -5.37
C SER A 61 -9.32 8.79 -4.39
N ILE A 62 -8.70 7.63 -4.17
CA ILE A 62 -9.18 6.60 -3.24
C ILE A 62 -9.21 7.12 -1.79
N VAL A 63 -8.16 7.81 -1.34
CA VAL A 63 -8.10 8.39 0.01
C VAL A 63 -9.18 9.48 0.20
N SER A 64 -9.41 10.30 -0.83
CA SER A 64 -10.47 11.31 -0.82
C SER A 64 -11.86 10.68 -0.70
N GLU A 65 -12.16 9.66 -1.53
CA GLU A 65 -13.44 8.92 -1.50
C GLU A 65 -13.74 8.34 -0.10
N VAL A 66 -12.74 7.70 0.52
CA VAL A 66 -12.90 7.09 1.84
C VAL A 66 -13.00 8.12 2.95
N SER A 67 -12.19 9.17 2.91
CA SER A 67 -12.26 10.23 3.92
C SER A 67 -13.64 10.87 3.96
N ALA A 68 -14.22 11.13 2.77
CA ALA A 68 -15.58 11.65 2.63
C ALA A 68 -16.64 10.66 3.15
N ARG A 69 -16.47 9.36 2.87
CA ARG A 69 -17.44 8.32 3.26
C ARG A 69 -17.50 8.06 4.77
N PHE A 70 -16.36 8.10 5.46
CA PHE A 70 -16.27 7.65 6.86
C PHE A 70 -16.08 8.79 7.88
N ALA A 71 -16.07 10.06 7.44
CA ALA A 71 -15.91 11.23 8.31
C ALA A 71 -14.72 11.13 9.27
N VAL A 72 -13.62 10.56 8.78
CA VAL A 72 -12.36 10.44 9.54
C VAL A 72 -11.61 11.78 9.49
N ASN A 73 -11.05 12.19 10.64
CA ASN A 73 -10.33 13.47 10.76
C ASN A 73 -9.05 13.51 9.90
N ASP A 74 -8.40 12.37 9.73
CA ASP A 74 -7.19 12.15 8.92
C ASP A 74 -7.15 10.66 8.51
N SER A 75 -6.69 10.32 7.30
CA SER A 75 -6.73 8.93 6.81
C SER A 75 -5.59 8.51 5.88
N ALA A 76 -5.31 7.19 5.89
CA ALA A 76 -4.55 6.43 4.89
C ALA A 76 -5.20 5.03 4.75
N LEU A 77 -5.49 4.58 3.52
CA LEU A 77 -6.42 3.46 3.23
C LEU A 77 -5.73 2.21 2.69
N VAL A 78 -6.32 1.00 2.89
CA VAL A 78 -5.78 -0.30 2.40
C VAL A 78 -6.71 -1.21 1.55
N ASN A 79 -8.05 -1.18 1.62
CA ASN A 79 -8.82 -2.28 0.99
C ASN A 79 -9.16 -2.09 -0.51
N THR A 80 -9.63 -0.92 -0.92
CA THR A 80 -9.90 -0.61 -2.35
C THR A 80 -8.63 -0.36 -3.16
N VAL A 81 -7.51 -0.13 -2.46
CA VAL A 81 -6.21 0.17 -3.07
C VAL A 81 -5.71 -1.00 -3.91
N LYS A 82 -5.83 -2.24 -3.45
CA LYS A 82 -5.27 -3.39 -4.19
C LYS A 82 -5.96 -3.68 -5.54
N GLU A 83 -7.23 -3.30 -5.68
CA GLU A 83 -8.01 -3.51 -6.91
C GLU A 83 -7.83 -2.36 -7.90
N LYS A 84 -7.82 -1.11 -7.41
CA LYS A 84 -7.80 0.08 -8.27
C LYS A 84 -6.40 0.64 -8.53
N LEU A 85 -5.44 0.37 -7.65
CA LEU A 85 -4.12 0.98 -7.74
C LEU A 85 -3.30 0.28 -8.83
N PRO A 86 -2.80 1.00 -9.84
CA PRO A 86 -2.03 0.42 -10.94
C PRO A 86 -0.58 0.17 -10.49
N ILE A 87 -0.44 -0.77 -9.55
CA ILE A 87 0.80 -1.31 -9.03
C ILE A 87 0.76 -2.82 -9.17
N TRP A 88 1.79 -3.37 -9.79
CA TRP A 88 1.94 -4.81 -10.00
C TRP A 88 3.08 -5.35 -9.15
N LYS A 89 2.96 -6.62 -8.75
CA LYS A 89 4.04 -7.34 -8.05
C LYS A 89 4.55 -8.47 -8.93
N HIS A 90 5.87 -8.49 -9.10
CA HIS A 90 6.61 -9.57 -9.74
C HIS A 90 7.38 -10.32 -8.67
N GLN A 91 7.11 -11.60 -8.51
CA GLN A 91 7.79 -12.44 -7.52
C GLN A 91 8.65 -13.49 -8.22
N VAL A 92 9.87 -13.67 -7.73
CA VAL A 92 10.80 -14.70 -8.19
C VAL A 92 10.97 -15.71 -7.05
N PHE A 93 10.76 -16.98 -7.36
CA PHE A 93 10.88 -18.09 -6.42
C PHE A 93 12.31 -18.62 -6.38
N THR A 94 12.66 -19.35 -5.31
CA THR A 94 14.01 -19.93 -5.12
C THR A 94 14.34 -21.02 -6.14
N ASP A 95 13.34 -21.61 -6.80
CA ASP A 95 13.49 -22.59 -7.89
C ASP A 95 13.80 -21.95 -9.26
N GLY A 96 13.88 -20.62 -9.32
CA GLY A 96 14.12 -19.84 -10.53
C GLY A 96 12.88 -19.54 -11.37
N SER A 97 11.69 -20.04 -10.99
CA SER A 97 10.43 -19.62 -11.60
C SER A 97 10.01 -18.23 -11.13
N ASP A 98 9.20 -17.54 -11.93
CA ASP A 98 8.67 -16.22 -11.60
C ASP A 98 7.16 -16.13 -11.89
N GLN A 99 6.51 -15.16 -11.25
CA GLN A 99 5.09 -14.91 -11.41
C GLN A 99 4.76 -13.42 -11.29
N TRP A 100 3.93 -12.94 -12.21
CA TRP A 100 3.22 -11.67 -12.06
C TRP A 100 1.90 -11.90 -11.35
N VAL A 101 1.59 -11.04 -10.39
CA VAL A 101 0.32 -11.09 -9.67
C VAL A 101 -0.41 -9.78 -9.83
N ASN A 102 -1.75 -9.86 -9.92
CA ASN A 102 -2.66 -8.77 -10.27
C ASN A 102 -2.53 -8.29 -11.74
N PHE A 103 -2.05 -9.14 -12.64
CA PHE A 103 -2.22 -8.97 -14.08
C PHE A 103 -3.62 -9.49 -14.46
N ALA A 104 -4.64 -8.65 -14.36
CA ALA A 104 -6.00 -8.95 -14.80
C ALA A 104 -6.60 -7.73 -15.51
#